data_AF-A0A822H1Y3-F1
#
_entry.id   AF-A0A822H1Y3-F1
#
_cell.length_a   1.000
_cell.length_b   1.000
_cell.length_c   1.000
_cell.angle_alpha   90.00
_cell.angle_beta   90.00
_cell.angle_gamma   90.00
#
_symmetry.space_group_name_H-M   'P 1'
#
loop_
_entity.id
_entity.type
_entity.pdbx_description
1 polymer ?
#
loop_
_entity_poly.entity_id
_entity_poly.type
_entity_poly.pdbx_seq_one_letter_code
_entity_poly.pdbx_strand_id
1 'polypeptide(L)'
;IAQSWVNYFEITLTLLSVILYHIVGRRNLGCLILLIASVMTWSKTVLYFVHDYIERPLHPQELPIEIETWEYLFLFLIPSLIWVVLPFCCMWNIGRQILKILNSLNDK
;
A
#
# COMPACT_ATOMS: atom_id res chain seq x y z
N ILE A 1 9.67 -14.70 -6.52
CA ILE A 1 8.99 -14.70 -7.84
C ILE A 1 7.52 -14.26 -7.70
N ALA A 2 6.70 -14.91 -6.87
CA ALA A 2 5.28 -14.51 -6.66
C ALA A 2 5.09 -13.04 -6.26
N GLN A 3 5.97 -12.52 -5.39
CA GLN A 3 5.96 -11.12 -4.95
C GLN A 3 6.09 -10.10 -6.09
N SER A 4 6.98 -10.40 -7.06
CA SER A 4 7.24 -9.56 -8.23
C SER A 4 6.03 -9.51 -9.16
N TRP A 5 5.35 -10.64 -9.36
CA TRP A 5 4.12 -10.71 -10.16
C TRP A 5 2.99 -9.87 -9.55
N VAL A 6 2.78 -9.95 -8.24
CA VAL A 6 1.75 -9.13 -7.56
C VAL A 6 2.07 -7.64 -7.65
N ASN A 7 3.35 -7.23 -7.56
CA ASN A 7 3.72 -5.82 -7.78
C ASN A 7 3.42 -5.36 -9.21
N TYR A 8 3.64 -6.21 -10.23
CA TYR A 8 3.27 -5.88 -11.61
C TYR A 8 1.75 -5.72 -11.78
N PHE A 9 0.94 -6.55 -11.12
CA PHE A 9 -0.51 -6.39 -11.10
C PHE A 9 -0.95 -5.09 -10.42
N GLU A 10 -0.32 -4.72 -9.30
CA GLU A 10 -0.61 -3.46 -8.60
C GLU A 10 -0.26 -2.24 -9.47
N ILE A 11 0.91 -2.24 -10.11
CA ILE A 11 1.32 -1.15 -11.01
C ILE A 11 0.36 -1.04 -12.19
N THR A 12 0.00 -2.17 -12.83
CA THR A 12 -0.92 -2.15 -13.97
C THR A 12 -2.32 -1.68 -13.59
N LEU A 13 -2.87 -2.12 -12.45
CA LEU A 13 -4.15 -1.63 -11.93
C LEU A 13 -4.11 -0.15 -11.57
N THR A 14 -3.02 0.30 -10.94
CA THR A 14 -2.82 1.72 -10.59
C THR A 14 -2.72 2.57 -11.85
N LEU A 15 -1.95 2.15 -12.86
CA LEU A 15 -1.86 2.85 -14.14
C LEU A 15 -3.20 2.90 -14.87
N LEU A 16 -3.92 1.77 -14.89
CA LEU A 16 -5.25 1.67 -15.49
C LEU A 16 -6.24 2.62 -14.81
N SER A 17 -6.16 2.74 -13.49
CA SER A 17 -7.01 3.67 -12.73
C SER A 17 -6.73 5.13 -13.07
N VAL A 18 -5.45 5.51 -13.25
CA VAL A 18 -5.04 6.86 -13.65
C VAL A 18 -5.51 7.15 -15.08
N ILE A 19 -5.36 6.20 -15.99
CA ILE A 19 -5.85 6.30 -17.37
C ILE A 19 -7.38 6.48 -17.39
N LEU A 20 -8.12 5.68 -16.61
CA LEU A 20 -9.57 5.77 -16.53
C LEU A 20 -10.04 7.10 -15.91
N TYR A 21 -9.31 7.59 -14.91
CA TYR A 21 -9.63 8.82 -14.21
C TYR A 21 -9.31 10.08 -15.03
N HIS A 22 -8.14 10.13 -15.70
CA HIS A 22 -7.67 11.31 -16.43
C HIS A 22 -7.97 11.29 -17.93
N ILE A 23 -7.88 10.14 -18.60
CA ILE A 23 -7.97 10.04 -20.07
C ILE A 23 -9.41 9.74 -20.51
N VAL A 24 -10.06 8.76 -19.86
CA VAL A 24 -11.40 8.30 -20.26
C VAL A 24 -12.52 9.13 -19.61
N GLY A 25 -12.19 9.95 -18.61
CA GLY A 25 -13.15 10.79 -17.90
C GLY A 25 -14.13 10.01 -17.00
N ARG A 26 -13.94 8.69 -16.85
CA ARG A 26 -14.76 7.82 -15.97
C ARG A 26 -14.22 7.85 -14.54
N ARG A 27 -14.32 9.03 -13.91
CA ARG A 27 -13.78 9.31 -12.57
C ARG A 27 -14.23 8.29 -11.51
N ASN A 28 -15.50 7.88 -11.51
CA ASN A 28 -16.04 6.97 -10.50
C ASN A 28 -15.40 5.56 -10.58
N LEU A 29 -15.24 5.03 -11.79
CA LEU A 29 -14.60 3.72 -12.00
C LEU A 29 -13.09 3.78 -11.76
N GLY A 30 -12.43 4.88 -12.15
CA GLY A 30 -11.02 5.12 -11.83
C GLY A 30 -10.77 5.16 -10.33
N CYS A 31 -11.59 5.88 -9.55
CA CYS A 31 -11.47 5.93 -8.09
C CYS A 31 -11.68 4.56 -7.44
N LEU A 32 -12.66 3.77 -7.90
CA LEU A 32 -12.90 2.41 -7.38
C LEU A 32 -11.71 1.47 -7.62
N ILE A 33 -11.17 1.46 -8.84
CA ILE A 33 -10.02 0.61 -9.18
C ILE A 33 -8.77 1.05 -8.40
N LEU A 34 -8.57 2.37 -8.25
CA LEU A 34 -7.47 2.91 -7.47
C LEU A 34 -7.59 2.55 -5.98
N LEU A 35 -8.81 2.55 -5.43
CA LEU A 35 -9.06 2.11 -4.05
C LEU A 35 -8.70 0.62 -3.89
N ILE A 36 -9.17 -0.24 -4.80
CA ILE A 36 -8.89 -1.68 -4.76
C ILE A 36 -7.38 -1.94 -4.84
N ALA A 37 -6.68 -1.29 -5.78
CA ALA A 37 -5.23 -1.39 -5.92
C ALA A 37 -4.52 -0.94 -4.63
N SER A 38 -4.95 0.19 -4.05
CA SER A 38 -4.37 0.72 -2.81
C SER A 38 -4.58 -0.21 -1.60
N VAL A 39 -5.77 -0.82 -1.49
CA VAL A 39 -6.08 -1.82 -0.44
C VAL A 39 -5.22 -3.07 -0.61
N MET A 40 -5.04 -3.55 -1.85
CA MET A 40 -4.18 -4.72 -2.13
C MET A 40 -2.72 -4.43 -1.74
N THR A 41 -2.16 -3.31 -2.18
CA THR A 41 -0.78 -2.91 -1.83
C THR A 41 -0.61 -2.74 -0.32
N TRP A 42 -1.57 -2.11 0.36
CA TRP A 42 -1.52 -1.95 1.81
C TRP A 42 -1.60 -3.29 2.55
N SER A 43 -2.54 -4.16 2.19
CA SER A 43 -2.67 -5.48 2.80
C SER A 43 -1.38 -6.31 2.63
N LYS A 44 -0.81 -6.30 1.42
CA LYS A 44 0.44 -7.01 1.12
C LYS A 44 1.61 -6.47 1.93
N THR A 45 1.76 -5.15 2.02
CA THR A 45 2.84 -4.53 2.81
C THR A 45 2.72 -4.85 4.30
N VAL A 46 1.51 -4.82 4.87
CA VAL A 46 1.27 -5.25 6.25
C VAL A 46 1.62 -6.73 6.44
N LEU A 47 1.21 -7.60 5.52
CA LEU A 47 1.55 -9.02 5.60
C LEU A 47 3.05 -9.27 5.51
N TYR A 48 3.79 -8.51 4.69
CA TYR A 48 5.25 -8.57 4.68
C TYR A 48 5.84 -8.16 6.03
N PHE A 49 5.33 -7.08 6.63
CA PHE A 49 5.82 -6.65 7.94
C PHE A 49 5.56 -7.68 9.02
N VAL A 50 4.37 -8.27 9.03
CA VAL A 50 4.02 -9.32 10.00
C VAL A 50 4.89 -10.55 9.77
N HIS A 51 5.08 -10.97 8.52
CA HIS A 51 5.94 -12.11 8.18
C HIS A 51 7.39 -11.89 8.58
N ASP A 52 7.97 -10.73 8.26
CA ASP A 52 9.33 -10.36 8.63
C ASP A 52 9.50 -10.29 10.16
N TYR A 53 8.51 -9.75 10.87
CA TYR A 53 8.51 -9.71 12.33
C TYR A 53 8.46 -11.11 12.96
N ILE A 54 7.71 -12.04 12.37
CA ILE A 54 7.59 -13.43 12.85
C ILE A 54 8.81 -14.28 12.49
N GLU A 55 9.40 -14.10 11.30
CA GLU A 55 10.55 -14.91 10.85
C GLU A 55 11.90 -14.42 11.40
N ARG A 56 12.06 -13.13 11.67
CA ARG A 56 13.28 -12.56 12.28
C ARG A 56 13.79 -13.30 13.52
N PRO A 57 12.96 -13.70 14.49
CA PRO A 57 13.44 -14.46 15.64
C PRO A 57 13.83 -15.91 15.33
N LEU A 58 13.40 -16.49 14.19
CA LEU A 58 13.66 -17.89 13.83
C LEU A 58 14.91 -18.11 12.98
N HIS A 59 15.37 -17.10 12.23
CA HIS A 59 16.63 -17.13 11.49
C HIS A 59 17.45 -15.89 11.83
N PRO A 60 18.26 -15.93 12.91
CA PRO A 60 19.25 -14.90 13.17
C PRO A 60 20.38 -15.04 12.13
N GLN A 61 20.12 -14.66 10.88
CA GLN A 61 21.18 -14.44 9.91
C GLN A 61 21.96 -13.20 10.36
N GLU A 62 23.08 -13.45 11.03
CA GLU A 62 24.29 -12.62 11.03
C GLU A 62 24.05 -11.11 11.08
N LEU A 63 23.34 -10.63 12.10
CA LEU A 63 23.55 -9.25 12.55
C LEU A 63 24.86 -9.27 13.36
N PRO A 64 25.95 -8.60 12.90
CA PRO A 64 27.07 -8.35 13.80
C PRO A 64 26.51 -7.65 15.04
N ILE A 65 26.87 -8.18 16.19
CA ILE A 65 26.24 -8.01 17.51
C ILE A 65 26.36 -6.57 18.07
N GLU A 66 26.77 -5.60 17.24
CA GLU A 66 27.04 -4.20 17.61
C GLU A 66 26.33 -3.16 16.71
N ILE A 67 25.22 -3.51 16.06
CA ILE A 67 24.41 -2.48 15.37
C ILE A 67 23.67 -1.69 16.46
N GLU A 68 24.09 -0.43 16.66
CA GLU A 68 23.40 0.52 17.52
C GLU A 68 21.89 0.48 17.23
N THR A 69 21.09 0.43 18.30
CA THR A 69 19.61 0.46 18.23
C THR A 69 19.08 1.57 17.31
N TRP A 70 19.84 2.64 17.15
CA TRP A 70 19.57 3.77 16.26
C TRP A 70 19.67 3.42 14.77
N GLU A 71 20.69 2.67 14.34
CA GLU A 71 20.83 2.26 12.94
C GLU A 71 19.68 1.35 12.52
N TYR A 72 19.29 0.41 13.38
CA TYR A 72 18.11 -0.43 13.16
C TYR A 72 16.82 0.40 13.02
N LEU A 73 16.65 1.41 13.88
CA LEU A 73 15.47 2.27 13.86
C LEU A 73 15.38 3.08 12.55
N PHE A 74 16.49 3.68 12.11
CA PHE A 74 16.53 4.56 10.94
C PHE A 74 16.64 3.82 9.61
N LEU A 75 17.39 2.71 9.53
CA LEU A 75 17.53 1.95 8.29
C LEU A 75 16.37 0.99 8.06
N PHE A 76 15.80 0.43 9.13
CA PHE A 76 14.81 -0.63 8.98
C PHE A 76 13.41 -0.18 9.40
N LEU A 77 13.22 0.36 10.60
CA LEU A 77 11.88 0.63 11.13
C LEU A 77 11.19 1.83 10.46
N ILE A 78 11.90 2.96 10.31
CA ILE A 78 11.32 4.19 9.77
C ILE A 78 10.91 4.06 8.30
N PRO A 79 11.77 3.60 7.36
CA PRO A 79 11.41 3.47 5.95
C PRO A 79 10.22 2.52 5.78
N SER A 80 10.25 1.44 6.54
CA SER A 80 9.20 0.44 6.63
C SER A 80 7.84 1.00 7.04
N LEU A 81 7.81 1.78 8.12
CA LEU A 81 6.57 2.42 8.59
C LEU A 81 6.05 3.44 7.58
N ILE A 82 6.93 4.21 6.93
CA ILE A 82 6.55 5.13 5.86
C ILE A 82 5.85 4.38 4.71
N TRP A 83 6.37 3.22 4.33
CA TRP A 83 5.80 2.37 3.29
C TRP A 83 4.43 1.77 3.65
N VAL A 84 4.04 1.71 4.92
CA VAL A 84 2.70 1.28 5.35
C VAL A 84 1.76 2.49 5.49
N VAL A 85 2.25 3.57 6.10
CA VAL A 85 1.45 4.77 6.38
C VAL A 85 1.06 5.50 5.09
N LEU A 86 1.96 5.57 4.12
CA LEU A 86 1.72 6.28 2.87
C LEU A 86 0.57 5.66 2.03
N PRO A 87 0.55 4.36 1.71
CA PRO A 87 -0.58 3.74 1.02
C PRO A 87 -1.86 3.78 1.86
N PHE A 88 -1.77 3.72 3.19
CA PHE A 88 -2.93 3.91 4.06
C PHE A 88 -3.54 5.32 3.91
N CYS A 89 -2.73 6.36 3.93
CA CYS A 89 -3.17 7.74 3.71
C CYS A 89 -3.81 7.93 2.33
N CYS A 90 -3.23 7.33 1.29
CA CYS A 90 -3.80 7.34 -0.06
C CYS A 90 -5.17 6.66 -0.08
N MET A 91 -5.27 5.45 0.47
CA MET A 91 -6.53 4.70 0.59
C MET A 91 -7.59 5.50 1.34
N TRP A 92 -7.23 6.12 2.47
CA TRP A 92 -8.15 6.93 3.27
C TRP A 92 -8.71 8.12 2.49
N ASN A 93 -7.85 8.85 1.78
CA ASN A 93 -8.27 9.99 0.98
C ASN A 93 -9.17 9.59 -0.21
N ILE A 94 -8.88 8.49 -0.89
CA ILE A 94 -9.70 7.98 -1.99
C ILE A 94 -11.04 7.47 -1.45
N GLY A 95 -11.03 6.72 -0.34
CA GLY A 95 -12.24 6.23 0.32
C GLY A 95 -13.21 7.36 0.69
N ARG A 96 -12.68 8.47 1.23
CA ARG A 96 -13.49 9.67 1.50
C ARG A 96 -14.07 10.30 0.23
N GLN A 97 -13.36 10.29 -0.89
CA GLN A 97 -13.90 10.79 -2.15
C GLN A 97 -15.04 9.92 -2.67
N ILE A 98 -14.89 8.60 -2.59
CA ILE A 98 -15.96 7.66 -2.98
C ILE A 98 -17.18 7.82 -2.07
N LEU A 99 -17.01 7.92 -0.76
CA LEU A 99 -18.12 8.14 0.18
C LEU A 99 -18.87 9.44 -0.11
N LYS A 100 -18.16 10.53 -0.44
CA LYS A 100 -18.80 11.79 -0.85
C LYS A 100 -19.62 11.63 -2.12
N ILE A 101 -19.10 10.91 -3.12
CA ILE A 101 -19.83 10.63 -4.37
C ILE A 101 -21.07 9.78 -4.06
N LEU A 102 -20.94 8.75 -3.22
CA LEU A 102 -22.03 7.85 -2.88
C LEU A 102 -23.16 8.56 -2.13
N ASN A 103 -22.82 9.42 -1.15
CA ASN A 103 -23.80 10.25 -0.45
C ASN A 103 -24.51 11.22 -1.41
N SER A 104 -23.79 11.84 -2.35
CA SER A 104 -24.39 12.74 -3.34
C SER A 104 -25.36 12.05 -4.32
N LEU A 105 -25.22 10.74 -4.50
CA LEU A 105 -26.13 9.93 -5.32
C LEU A 105 -27.36 9.48 -4.53
N ASN A 106 -27.25 9.34 -3.20
CA ASN A 106 -28.35 8.92 -2.32
C ASN A 106 -29.30 10.07 -1.95
N ASP A 107 -28.84 11.33 -2.05
CA ASP A 107 -29.66 12.54 -1.86
C ASP A 107 -30.47 12.94 -3.11
N LYS A 108 -30.36 12.21 -4.23
CA LYS A 108 -31.12 12.42 -5.46
C LYS A 108 -32.20 11.36 -5.65
#